data_AF-A0A2D6RSK6-F1
#
_entry.id   AF-A0A2D6RSK6-F1
#
_cell.length_a   1.000
_cell.length_b   1.000
_cell.length_c   1.000
_cell.angle_alpha   90.00
_cell.angle_beta   90.00
_cell.angle_gamma   90.00
#
_symmetry.space_group_name_H-M   'P 1'
#
loop_
_entity.id
_entity.type
_entity.pdbx_description
1 polymer ?
#
loop_
_entity_poly.entity_id
_entity_poly.type
_entity_poly.pdbx_seq_one_letter_code
_entity_poly.pdbx_strand_id
1 'polypeptide(L)'
;MGQFNIRSGLWIESCKLFGVLEYQQSKSLLSQPRCKHHEQAKQHCEFGGVSKPVDPKGGCACCMVVRSAGLHGRSPGVVEGKSIQGQFDEVRVIAAITCEVIDFRNFPWQYEHMHTQAPTHTAGIRLRDLRTRQKVSQLDLALRVGVSQRHLSCIETGKASASKDMLLALLEGLDAPLNERNEALVAAGFAPLFGSRPIDHREMDTINEVIDLMLTAQHAAPAMVLDSEWNLLKFNPSFVRLLQLLEFDLAALQATPNVLLALTAPGGLASRLENPAEVLGDVLKRAQREALHVPALQVMLKQIPQSMFDTKQPQNFNNPTLVTRFKSKVGELRFVSTFTSFGAPLDITAASLRIEHLFPADEVTRKAFA
;
A
#
# COMPACT_ATOMS: atom_id res chain seq x y z
N MET A 1 -37.97 31.75 40.43
CA MET A 1 -37.34 30.46 40.80
C MET A 1 -37.41 29.56 39.57
N GLY A 2 -36.35 29.16 38.89
CA GLY A 2 -34.92 29.46 39.10
C GLY A 2 -34.05 28.19 39.11
N GLN A 3 -33.70 27.67 37.94
CA GLN A 3 -32.65 26.66 37.65
C GLN A 3 -32.54 26.61 36.11
N PHE A 4 -31.57 27.27 35.45
CA PHE A 4 -30.13 26.98 35.38
C PHE A 4 -29.81 25.53 35.01
N ASN A 5 -29.34 25.35 33.77
CA ASN A 5 -28.81 24.10 33.23
C ASN A 5 -27.35 24.36 32.83
N ILE A 6 -26.39 23.67 33.48
CA ILE A 6 -24.94 23.86 33.26
C ILE A 6 -24.26 22.50 33.09
N ARG A 7 -23.29 22.49 32.17
CA ARG A 7 -22.43 21.38 31.72
C ARG A 7 -21.72 20.59 32.83
N SER A 8 -21.58 19.29 32.55
CA SER A 8 -20.39 18.44 32.81
C SER A 8 -20.48 17.22 31.86
N GLY A 9 -19.43 16.53 31.44
CA GLY A 9 -18.02 16.53 31.89
C GLY A 9 -17.65 15.16 32.49
N LEU A 10 -16.41 14.70 32.28
CA LEU A 10 -15.84 13.36 32.60
C LEU A 10 -16.21 12.25 31.59
N TRP A 11 -15.31 11.44 31.02
CA TRP A 11 -14.01 10.83 31.42
C TRP A 11 -14.08 9.88 32.62
N ILE A 12 -14.12 8.57 32.36
CA ILE A 12 -13.83 7.51 33.34
C ILE A 12 -12.91 6.46 32.68
N GLU A 13 -11.74 6.26 33.28
CA GLU A 13 -10.85 5.12 33.05
C GLU A 13 -11.39 3.86 33.74
N SER A 14 -11.00 2.66 33.30
CA SER A 14 -10.34 1.67 34.17
C SER A 14 -10.05 0.33 33.49
N CYS A 15 -8.78 -0.04 33.46
CA CYS A 15 -8.38 -1.45 33.41
C CYS A 15 -8.36 -2.04 34.83
N LYS A 16 -8.80 -3.29 35.02
CA LYS A 16 -8.07 -4.39 35.73
C LYS A 16 -8.96 -5.53 36.22
N LEU A 17 -8.44 -6.76 36.04
CA LEU A 17 -8.44 -7.98 36.88
C LEU A 17 -8.19 -9.15 35.89
N PHE A 18 -7.04 -9.85 35.80
CA PHE A 18 -6.17 -10.50 36.81
C PHE A 18 -6.96 -11.40 37.78
N GLY A 19 -6.65 -12.69 37.97
CA GLY A 19 -5.63 -13.55 37.35
C GLY A 19 -5.61 -14.95 38.02
N VAL A 20 -4.57 -15.76 37.76
CA VAL A 20 -3.94 -16.86 38.56
C VAL A 20 -3.50 -18.04 37.64
N LEU A 21 -2.45 -18.84 37.90
CA LEU A 21 -1.01 -18.61 38.17
C LEU A 21 -0.35 -20.00 38.45
N GLU A 22 0.76 -20.33 37.78
CA GLU A 22 1.84 -21.33 38.11
C GLU A 22 2.56 -21.72 36.79
N TYR A 23 3.87 -21.57 36.51
CA TYR A 23 5.12 -21.19 37.20
C TYR A 23 6.03 -22.31 37.75
N GLN A 24 6.91 -22.84 36.88
CA GLN A 24 8.32 -23.22 37.14
C GLN A 24 9.13 -23.18 35.83
N GLN A 25 10.47 -23.13 35.83
CA GLN A 25 11.39 -21.99 36.03
C GLN A 25 12.83 -22.41 35.63
N SER A 26 13.48 -21.74 34.67
CA SER A 26 14.96 -21.56 34.55
C SER A 26 15.26 -20.64 33.34
N LYS A 27 15.76 -19.40 33.51
CA LYS A 27 17.19 -19.00 33.58
C LYS A 27 18.06 -19.73 32.52
N SER A 28 18.80 -19.10 31.61
CA SER A 28 19.17 -17.68 31.38
C SER A 28 19.74 -17.54 29.93
N LEU A 29 20.19 -16.40 29.37
CA LEU A 29 20.47 -15.04 29.85
C LEU A 29 20.42 -14.07 28.64
N LEU A 30 20.07 -12.79 28.81
CA LEU A 30 20.19 -11.73 27.78
C LEU A 30 21.44 -10.88 28.02
N SER A 31 22.34 -10.78 27.04
CA SER A 31 23.44 -9.80 27.03
C SER A 31 23.62 -9.16 25.66
N GLN A 32 23.24 -7.89 25.55
CA GLN A 32 23.57 -7.05 24.39
C GLN A 32 25.08 -6.76 24.37
N PRO A 33 25.76 -6.83 23.21
CA PRO A 33 27.17 -6.43 23.13
C PRO A 33 27.31 -4.90 23.14
N ARG A 34 27.77 -4.36 24.28
CA ARG A 34 28.37 -3.02 24.33
C ARG A 34 29.83 -3.12 23.85
N CYS A 35 30.15 -2.51 22.71
CA CYS A 35 31.55 -2.34 22.32
C CYS A 35 32.27 -1.37 23.28
N LYS A 36 33.17 -1.90 24.11
CA LYS A 36 34.26 -1.12 24.70
C LYS A 36 35.51 -1.32 23.84
N HIS A 37 36.12 -0.24 23.38
CA HIS A 37 37.48 -0.30 22.85
C HIS A 37 38.44 -0.68 23.99
N HIS A 38 39.25 -1.71 23.77
CA HIS A 38 40.51 -1.89 24.47
C HIS A 38 41.50 -2.61 23.55
N GLU A 39 42.67 -2.00 23.36
CA GLU A 39 43.79 -2.62 22.67
C GLU A 39 44.35 -3.78 23.48
N GLN A 40 44.34 -4.99 22.91
CA GLN A 40 45.39 -6.00 23.08
C GLN A 40 45.14 -7.16 22.11
N ALA A 41 46.16 -7.52 21.34
CA ALA A 41 46.05 -8.53 20.28
C ALA A 41 45.91 -9.96 20.84
N LYS A 42 44.91 -10.71 20.36
CA LYS A 42 44.83 -12.17 20.50
C LYS A 42 44.77 -12.80 19.10
N GLN A 43 45.61 -13.80 18.85
CA GLN A 43 45.79 -14.42 17.52
C GLN A 43 44.81 -15.55 17.19
N HIS A 44 43.81 -15.80 18.04
CA HIS A 44 42.79 -16.84 17.87
C HIS A 44 41.43 -16.34 18.30
N CYS A 45 40.38 -16.80 17.62
CA CYS A 45 38.98 -16.53 17.94
C CYS A 45 38.26 -17.87 18.19
N GLU A 46 37.42 -17.93 19.22
CA GLU A 46 36.66 -19.13 19.60
C GLU A 46 35.18 -18.94 19.32
N PHE A 47 34.56 -19.91 18.64
CA PHE A 47 33.12 -20.00 18.48
C PHE A 47 32.71 -21.47 18.54
N GLY A 48 31.77 -21.83 19.41
CA GLY A 48 31.26 -23.21 19.51
C GLY A 48 32.30 -24.29 19.87
N GLY A 49 33.42 -23.93 20.51
CA GLY A 49 34.46 -24.90 20.92
C GLY A 49 35.49 -25.28 19.85
N VAL A 50 35.56 -24.55 18.73
CA VAL A 50 36.59 -24.76 17.69
C VAL A 50 37.44 -23.49 17.51
N SER A 51 38.76 -23.65 17.53
CA SER A 51 39.74 -22.57 17.31
C SER A 51 40.26 -22.58 15.87
N LYS A 52 40.42 -21.38 15.28
CA LYS A 52 41.11 -21.19 13.98
C LYS A 52 42.04 -19.97 14.01
N PRO A 53 43.16 -20.00 13.26
CA PRO A 53 44.10 -18.88 13.16
C PRO A 53 43.53 -17.74 12.29
N VAL A 54 44.03 -16.52 12.53
CA VAL A 54 43.59 -15.28 11.86
C VAL A 54 44.64 -14.81 10.83
N ASP A 55 44.20 -14.42 9.64
CA ASP A 55 45.04 -13.91 8.56
C ASP A 55 45.56 -12.47 8.86
N PRO A 56 46.82 -12.08 8.49
CA PRO A 56 47.42 -10.81 8.91
C PRO A 56 46.75 -9.53 8.38
N LYS A 57 45.70 -9.64 7.55
CA LYS A 57 44.91 -8.49 7.06
C LYS A 57 43.61 -8.22 7.83
N GLY A 58 43.38 -8.92 8.95
CA GLY A 58 42.36 -8.53 9.94
C GLY A 58 40.90 -8.83 9.57
N GLY A 59 40.67 -9.70 8.58
CA GLY A 59 39.33 -10.16 8.21
C GLY A 59 38.94 -11.44 8.94
N CYS A 60 37.92 -11.40 9.80
CA CYS A 60 37.27 -12.61 10.31
C CYS A 60 36.17 -13.04 9.33
N ALA A 61 36.25 -14.28 8.81
CA ALA A 61 35.38 -14.79 7.74
C ALA A 61 33.93 -15.12 8.17
N CYS A 62 33.37 -14.38 9.13
CA CYS A 62 31.99 -14.52 9.61
C CYS A 62 31.11 -13.29 9.31
N CYS A 63 31.66 -12.23 8.70
CA CYS A 63 30.90 -11.07 8.20
C CYS A 63 31.28 -10.77 6.75
N MET A 64 30.64 -11.45 5.78
CA MET A 64 30.71 -11.06 4.37
C MET A 64 29.41 -11.38 3.63
N VAL A 65 28.36 -10.59 3.90
CA VAL A 65 27.20 -10.41 3.02
C VAL A 65 26.90 -8.90 2.98
N VAL A 66 26.45 -8.40 1.83
CA VAL A 66 26.20 -6.98 1.47
C VAL A 66 27.44 -6.18 1.02
N ARG A 67 27.26 -5.47 -0.12
CA ARG A 67 28.28 -4.87 -1.04
C ARG A 67 29.00 -5.93 -1.89
N SER A 68 29.06 -5.83 -3.21
CA SER A 68 28.51 -4.92 -4.24
C SER A 68 28.56 -5.69 -5.61
N ALA A 69 28.13 -5.25 -6.78
CA ALA A 69 27.81 -3.93 -7.34
C ALA A 69 26.96 -4.08 -8.60
N GLY A 70 26.37 -2.98 -9.09
CA GLY A 70 26.18 -2.78 -10.53
C GLY A 70 27.26 -1.84 -11.07
N LEU A 71 27.95 -2.23 -12.14
CA LEU A 71 28.47 -1.36 -13.22
C LEU A 71 29.16 -2.20 -14.31
N HIS A 72 29.21 -1.68 -15.53
CA HIS A 72 29.58 -2.42 -16.74
C HIS A 72 31.08 -2.69 -16.93
N GLY A 73 31.38 -3.79 -17.63
CA GLY A 73 32.32 -3.77 -18.76
C GLY A 73 33.71 -4.39 -18.56
N ARG A 74 33.85 -5.68 -18.90
CA ARG A 74 34.89 -6.27 -19.78
C ARG A 74 34.83 -7.80 -19.75
N SER A 75 34.95 -8.41 -20.92
CA SER A 75 35.20 -9.84 -21.15
C SER A 75 36.52 -10.00 -21.94
N PRO A 76 37.10 -11.21 -22.08
CA PRO A 76 37.01 -12.41 -21.25
C PRO A 76 38.38 -12.88 -20.73
N GLY A 77 38.40 -13.71 -19.68
CA GLY A 77 39.59 -14.44 -19.21
C GLY A 77 39.28 -15.93 -19.06
N VAL A 78 39.82 -16.76 -19.96
CA VAL A 78 39.65 -18.22 -19.93
C VAL A 78 40.60 -18.83 -18.90
N VAL A 79 40.07 -19.63 -17.98
CA VAL A 79 40.85 -20.65 -17.23
C VAL A 79 39.99 -21.91 -17.09
N GLU A 80 40.36 -22.96 -17.83
CA GLU A 80 39.86 -24.33 -17.60
C GLU A 80 40.58 -24.93 -16.37
N GLY A 81 39.88 -25.75 -15.57
CA GLY A 81 40.54 -26.27 -14.35
C GLY A 81 39.77 -27.24 -13.46
N LYS A 82 39.53 -28.46 -13.97
CA LYS A 82 39.32 -29.72 -13.21
C LYS A 82 38.02 -29.90 -12.38
N SER A 83 37.24 -30.87 -12.85
CA SER A 83 36.28 -31.64 -12.05
C SER A 83 36.92 -32.24 -10.80
N ILE A 84 36.21 -32.14 -9.67
CA ILE A 84 36.33 -33.08 -8.54
C ILE A 84 34.91 -33.58 -8.24
N GLN A 85 34.71 -34.87 -8.46
CA GLN A 85 33.47 -35.59 -8.19
C GLN A 85 33.49 -36.08 -6.73
N GLY A 86 32.53 -35.66 -5.91
CA GLY A 86 32.46 -36.01 -4.50
C GLY A 86 31.04 -35.86 -3.97
N GLN A 87 30.58 -36.86 -3.22
CA GLN A 87 29.20 -36.97 -2.74
C GLN A 87 28.81 -35.81 -1.81
N PHE A 88 27.58 -35.31 -1.98
CA PHE A 88 26.87 -34.58 -0.94
C PHE A 88 25.59 -35.34 -0.62
N ASP A 89 25.46 -35.75 0.65
CA ASP A 89 24.26 -36.37 1.18
C ASP A 89 23.06 -35.40 1.12
N GLU A 90 21.87 -35.99 1.08
CA GLU A 90 20.58 -35.34 0.85
C GLU A 90 20.16 -34.42 2.02
N VAL A 91 20.74 -33.22 2.10
CA VAL A 91 20.26 -32.17 3.01
C VAL A 91 18.91 -31.67 2.51
N ARG A 92 17.84 -32.26 3.04
CA ARG A 92 16.48 -31.71 2.93
C ARG A 92 16.43 -30.35 3.61
N VAL A 93 16.67 -29.30 2.83
CA VAL A 93 16.33 -27.93 3.20
C VAL A 93 14.81 -27.83 3.24
N ILE A 94 14.23 -28.05 4.41
CA ILE A 94 12.90 -27.55 4.71
C ILE A 94 13.04 -26.02 4.68
N ALA A 95 12.65 -25.42 3.55
CA ALA A 95 12.58 -23.97 3.42
C ALA A 95 11.50 -23.48 4.38
N ALA A 96 11.93 -23.03 5.56
CA ALA A 96 11.08 -22.24 6.43
C ALA A 96 10.66 -20.99 5.64
N ILE A 97 9.37 -20.87 5.34
CA ILE A 97 8.81 -19.71 4.66
C ILE A 97 8.94 -18.54 5.64
N THR A 98 10.00 -17.73 5.47
CA THR A 98 10.13 -16.46 6.19
C THR A 98 8.98 -15.57 5.73
N CYS A 99 8.36 -14.86 6.67
CA CYS A 99 7.21 -13.98 6.40
C CYS A 99 7.66 -12.64 5.79
N GLU A 100 8.53 -12.70 4.79
CA GLU A 100 9.00 -11.54 4.06
C GLU A 100 7.89 -11.04 3.14
N VAL A 101 7.49 -9.78 3.34
CA VAL A 101 6.61 -9.05 2.41
C VAL A 101 7.33 -8.96 1.07
N ILE A 102 6.66 -9.39 0.00
CA ILE A 102 7.26 -9.38 -1.32
C ILE A 102 6.97 -8.04 -1.97
N ASP A 103 8.02 -7.47 -2.54
CA ASP A 103 8.12 -6.08 -2.91
C ASP A 103 8.46 -5.97 -4.38
N PHE A 104 7.57 -5.41 -5.21
CA PHE A 104 7.79 -5.30 -6.66
C PHE A 104 8.86 -4.26 -7.04
N ARG A 105 9.45 -3.57 -6.06
CA ARG A 105 10.33 -2.40 -6.22
C ARG A 105 11.74 -2.69 -6.74
N ASN A 106 12.08 -3.94 -7.04
CA ASN A 106 13.39 -4.34 -7.60
C ASN A 106 13.54 -4.11 -9.13
N PHE A 107 12.57 -3.47 -9.80
CA PHE A 107 12.66 -3.07 -11.21
C PHE A 107 12.61 -1.54 -11.35
N PRO A 108 13.50 -0.93 -12.17
CA PRO A 108 13.67 0.52 -12.22
C PRO A 108 12.55 1.19 -13.03
N TRP A 109 11.68 1.93 -12.35
CA TRP A 109 10.69 2.81 -12.97
C TRP A 109 11.13 4.26 -12.88
N GLN A 110 11.25 4.92 -14.04
CA GLN A 110 11.49 6.37 -14.11
C GLN A 110 10.14 7.10 -14.14
N TYR A 111 9.80 7.79 -13.04
CA TYR A 111 8.72 8.77 -13.05
C TYR A 111 9.22 10.06 -13.71
N GLU A 112 8.69 10.39 -14.89
CA GLU A 112 9.04 11.62 -15.60
C GLU A 112 8.12 12.77 -15.18
N HIS A 113 8.68 13.80 -14.53
CA HIS A 113 7.93 14.96 -14.07
C HIS A 113 7.55 15.89 -15.24
N MET A 114 6.27 15.94 -15.61
CA MET A 114 5.77 16.95 -16.53
C MET A 114 5.64 18.33 -15.85
N HIS A 115 6.32 19.33 -16.41
CA HIS A 115 6.25 20.73 -15.98
C HIS A 115 4.93 21.43 -16.35
N THR A 116 4.55 22.38 -15.51
CA THR A 116 3.31 23.17 -15.59
C THR A 116 3.40 24.34 -16.57
N GLN A 117 2.28 24.70 -17.22
CA GLN A 117 2.00 26.07 -17.67
C GLN A 117 0.58 26.49 -17.26
N ALA A 118 0.37 27.79 -17.04
CA ALA A 118 -0.84 28.36 -16.44
C ALA A 118 -1.60 29.30 -17.38
N PRO A 119 -2.92 29.47 -17.15
CA PRO A 119 -3.51 30.80 -17.20
C PRO A 119 -4.17 31.20 -15.86
N THR A 120 -3.99 32.47 -15.49
CA THR A 120 -4.55 33.10 -14.29
C THR A 120 -6.04 33.43 -14.44
N HIS A 121 -6.92 32.46 -14.19
CA HIS A 121 -8.31 32.69 -13.75
C HIS A 121 -9.00 31.41 -13.21
N THR A 122 -8.24 30.37 -12.86
CA THR A 122 -8.73 28.98 -12.82
C THR A 122 -9.08 28.44 -11.44
N ALA A 123 -8.54 28.98 -10.34
CA ALA A 123 -8.80 28.46 -8.99
C ALA A 123 -10.28 28.51 -8.57
N GLY A 124 -10.99 29.61 -8.85
CA GLY A 124 -12.42 29.74 -8.55
C GLY A 124 -13.30 28.78 -9.36
N ILE A 125 -12.92 28.52 -10.61
CA ILE A 125 -13.57 27.54 -11.49
C ILE A 125 -13.34 26.13 -10.92
N ARG A 126 -12.09 25.77 -10.61
CA ARG A 126 -11.75 24.49 -9.98
C ARG A 126 -12.50 24.27 -8.66
N LEU A 127 -12.63 25.30 -7.82
CA LEU A 127 -13.41 25.22 -6.58
C LEU A 127 -14.90 24.93 -6.86
N ARG A 128 -15.50 25.58 -7.86
CA ARG A 128 -16.87 25.30 -8.31
C ARG A 128 -17.00 23.88 -8.86
N ASP A 129 -16.05 23.41 -9.66
CA ASP A 129 -16.09 22.09 -10.28
C ASP A 129 -15.96 20.98 -9.23
N LEU A 130 -15.07 21.16 -8.24
CA LEU A 130 -14.97 20.32 -7.04
C LEU A 130 -16.29 20.28 -6.30
N ARG A 131 -16.83 21.44 -5.93
CA ARG A 131 -18.10 21.56 -5.21
C ARG A 131 -19.26 20.89 -5.95
N THR A 132 -19.31 21.05 -7.28
CA THR A 132 -20.37 20.52 -8.13
C THR A 132 -20.26 19.00 -8.29
N ARG A 133 -19.05 18.46 -8.49
CA ARG A 133 -18.79 17.00 -8.49
C ARG A 133 -19.22 16.35 -7.18
N GLN A 134 -18.96 17.01 -6.06
CA GLN A 134 -19.36 16.54 -4.73
C GLN A 134 -20.80 16.87 -4.33
N LYS A 135 -21.59 17.52 -5.20
CA LYS A 135 -23.01 17.88 -4.97
C LYS A 135 -23.26 18.76 -3.73
N VAL A 136 -22.26 19.52 -3.29
CA VAL A 136 -22.39 20.47 -2.17
C VAL A 136 -22.97 21.80 -2.69
N SER A 137 -23.97 22.40 -2.04
CA SER A 137 -24.46 23.70 -2.48
C SER A 137 -23.50 24.83 -2.08
N GLN A 138 -23.57 25.97 -2.77
CA GLN A 138 -22.75 27.13 -2.43
C GLN A 138 -23.10 27.68 -1.03
N LEU A 139 -24.34 27.53 -0.58
CA LEU A 139 -24.74 27.91 0.77
C LEU A 139 -24.14 26.95 1.81
N ASP A 140 -24.18 25.64 1.56
CA ASP A 140 -23.63 24.64 2.49
C ASP A 140 -22.13 24.82 2.70
N LEU A 141 -21.37 25.03 1.61
CA LEU A 141 -19.93 25.29 1.71
C LEU A 141 -19.65 26.59 2.47
N ALA A 142 -20.42 27.64 2.20
CA ALA A 142 -20.28 28.92 2.90
C ALA A 142 -20.53 28.78 4.42
N LEU A 143 -21.53 27.98 4.81
CA LEU A 143 -21.83 27.66 6.21
C LEU A 143 -20.73 26.81 6.88
N ARG A 144 -20.21 25.78 6.19
CA ARG A 144 -19.11 24.93 6.69
C ARG A 144 -17.85 25.73 7.03
N VAL A 145 -17.56 26.77 6.23
CA VAL A 145 -16.31 27.55 6.28
C VAL A 145 -16.48 28.89 7.02
N GLY A 146 -17.71 29.26 7.40
CA GLY A 146 -17.99 30.51 8.12
C GLY A 146 -17.88 31.77 7.27
N VAL A 147 -18.18 31.69 5.98
CA VAL A 147 -18.15 32.83 5.03
C VAL A 147 -19.54 33.15 4.48
N SER A 148 -19.69 34.36 3.91
CA SER A 148 -20.94 34.67 3.18
C SER A 148 -20.99 33.95 1.83
N GLN A 149 -22.15 33.40 1.48
CA GLN A 149 -22.40 32.80 0.16
C GLN A 149 -22.06 33.79 -0.98
N ARG A 150 -22.34 35.08 -0.80
CA ARG A 150 -22.00 36.14 -1.76
C ARG A 150 -20.49 36.24 -2.00
N HIS A 151 -19.67 36.17 -0.95
CA HIS A 151 -18.21 36.21 -1.08
C HIS A 151 -17.68 34.95 -1.79
N LEU A 152 -18.18 33.77 -1.42
CA LEU A 152 -17.86 32.52 -2.11
C LEU A 152 -18.26 32.57 -3.60
N SER A 153 -19.41 33.15 -3.93
CA SER A 153 -19.83 33.35 -5.32
C SER A 153 -18.89 34.26 -6.10
N CYS A 154 -18.37 35.33 -5.48
CA CYS A 154 -17.33 36.16 -6.07
C CYS A 154 -16.01 35.38 -6.30
N ILE A 155 -15.60 34.52 -5.37
CA ILE A 155 -14.42 33.66 -5.52
C ILE A 155 -14.62 32.68 -6.68
N GLU A 156 -15.72 31.91 -6.70
CA GLU A 156 -16.01 30.95 -7.77
C GLU A 156 -16.16 31.60 -9.17
N THR A 157 -16.56 32.88 -9.24
CA THR A 157 -16.65 33.63 -10.50
C THR A 157 -15.37 34.39 -10.86
N GLY A 158 -14.30 34.31 -10.04
CA GLY A 158 -13.07 35.07 -10.25
C GLY A 158 -13.21 36.59 -10.05
N LYS A 159 -14.34 37.05 -9.49
CA LYS A 159 -14.59 38.47 -9.14
C LYS A 159 -13.88 38.89 -7.84
N ALA A 160 -13.37 37.94 -7.07
CA ALA A 160 -12.53 38.16 -5.90
C ALA A 160 -11.47 37.06 -5.80
N SER A 161 -10.25 37.43 -5.41
CA SER A 161 -9.19 36.47 -5.08
C SER A 161 -9.31 36.03 -3.62
N ALA A 162 -9.24 34.74 -3.36
CA ALA A 162 -9.11 34.21 -2.02
C ALA A 162 -7.66 34.34 -1.52
N SER A 163 -7.47 34.53 -0.20
CA SER A 163 -6.16 34.30 0.42
C SER A 163 -5.83 32.80 0.40
N LYS A 164 -4.56 32.43 0.62
CA LYS A 164 -4.13 31.03 0.70
C LYS A 164 -4.95 30.25 1.75
N ASP A 165 -5.12 30.83 2.93
CA ASP A 165 -5.83 30.18 4.05
C ASP A 165 -7.33 30.07 3.78
N MET A 166 -7.94 31.08 3.15
CA MET A 166 -9.34 31.04 2.73
C MET A 166 -9.58 29.97 1.66
N LEU A 167 -8.66 29.85 0.69
CA LEU A 167 -8.74 28.81 -0.34
C LEU A 167 -8.59 27.41 0.27
N LEU A 168 -7.64 27.22 1.21
CA LEU A 168 -7.48 25.96 1.93
C LEU A 168 -8.73 25.60 2.74
N ALA A 169 -9.28 26.54 3.51
CA ALA A 169 -10.51 26.31 4.28
C ALA A 169 -11.71 25.97 3.38
N LEU A 170 -11.83 26.59 2.20
CA LEU A 170 -12.84 26.24 1.20
C LEU A 170 -12.65 24.85 0.58
N LEU A 171 -11.40 24.41 0.39
CA LEU A 171 -11.09 23.06 -0.09
C LEU A 171 -11.28 22.00 1.02
N GLU A 172 -11.04 22.35 2.28
CA GLU A 172 -11.30 21.53 3.46
C GLU A 172 -12.79 21.38 3.74
N GLY A 173 -13.58 22.45 3.63
CA GLY A 173 -15.04 22.39 3.69
C GLY A 173 -15.68 21.60 2.55
N LEU A 174 -14.91 21.29 1.50
CA LEU A 174 -15.24 20.37 0.41
C LEU A 174 -14.58 18.99 0.56
N ASP A 175 -13.97 18.65 1.69
CA ASP A 175 -13.30 17.36 1.89
C ASP A 175 -12.34 16.99 0.73
N ALA A 176 -11.76 17.99 0.06
CA ALA A 176 -11.11 17.80 -1.24
C ALA A 176 -9.84 16.94 -1.11
N PRO A 177 -9.61 15.97 -2.02
CA PRO A 177 -8.36 15.21 -2.10
C PRO A 177 -7.10 16.08 -2.14
N LEU A 178 -6.02 15.65 -1.48
CA LEU A 178 -4.80 16.45 -1.31
C LEU A 178 -4.15 16.89 -2.64
N ASN A 179 -4.24 16.06 -3.69
CA ASN A 179 -3.80 16.41 -5.04
C ASN A 179 -4.63 17.56 -5.62
N GLU A 180 -5.96 17.49 -5.52
CA GLU A 180 -6.85 18.56 -5.99
C GLU A 180 -6.69 19.86 -5.18
N ARG A 181 -6.31 19.77 -3.89
CA ARG A 181 -5.91 20.94 -3.11
C ARG A 181 -4.66 21.60 -3.67
N ASN A 182 -3.62 20.82 -4.00
CA ASN A 182 -2.42 21.33 -4.63
C ASN A 182 -2.70 21.94 -6.01
N GLU A 183 -3.54 21.30 -6.84
CA GLU A 183 -3.95 21.86 -8.13
C GLU A 183 -4.67 23.21 -7.98
N ALA A 184 -5.53 23.35 -6.98
CA ALA A 184 -6.23 24.60 -6.69
C ALA A 184 -5.27 25.70 -6.16
N LEU A 185 -4.29 25.35 -5.31
CA LEU A 185 -3.23 26.26 -4.86
C LEU A 185 -2.39 26.78 -6.04
N VAL A 186 -1.91 25.89 -6.90
CA VAL A 186 -1.11 26.24 -8.09
C VAL A 186 -1.93 27.09 -9.06
N ALA A 187 -3.21 26.76 -9.27
CA ALA A 187 -4.15 27.56 -10.06
C ALA A 187 -4.43 28.96 -9.49
N ALA A 188 -4.16 29.19 -8.20
CA ALA A 188 -4.25 30.49 -7.53
C ALA A 188 -2.90 31.24 -7.47
N GLY A 189 -1.82 30.66 -8.02
CA GLY A 189 -0.47 31.23 -7.96
C GLY A 189 0.29 30.95 -6.66
N PHE A 190 -0.20 30.04 -5.80
CA PHE A 190 0.50 29.60 -4.59
C PHE A 190 1.33 28.34 -4.87
N ALA A 191 2.40 28.16 -4.08
CA ALA A 191 3.13 26.89 -4.06
C ALA A 191 2.23 25.75 -3.53
N PRO A 192 2.40 24.51 -4.03
CA PRO A 192 1.72 23.33 -3.46
C PRO A 192 2.11 23.17 -1.98
N LEU A 193 1.18 22.64 -1.19
CA LEU A 193 1.34 22.47 0.26
C LEU A 193 1.62 21.02 0.64
N PHE A 194 0.99 20.06 -0.03
CA PHE A 194 1.07 18.64 0.30
C PHE A 194 2.18 17.97 -0.51
N GLY A 195 2.99 17.14 0.14
CA GLY A 195 4.01 16.32 -0.54
C GLY A 195 3.38 15.23 -1.40
N SER A 196 4.14 14.72 -2.37
CA SER A 196 3.83 13.50 -3.12
C SER A 196 5.12 12.69 -3.22
N ARG A 197 5.50 12.05 -2.11
CA ARG A 197 6.79 11.36 -2.01
C ARG A 197 6.70 9.97 -2.63
N PRO A 198 7.74 9.50 -3.35
CA PRO A 198 7.86 8.08 -3.70
C PRO A 198 7.69 7.18 -2.46
N ILE A 199 7.08 6.00 -2.60
CA ILE A 199 6.80 5.11 -1.46
C ILE A 199 8.09 4.61 -0.78
N ASP A 200 9.21 4.57 -1.50
CA ASP A 200 10.55 4.22 -1.00
C ASP A 200 11.33 5.41 -0.42
N HIS A 201 10.76 6.63 -0.43
CA HIS A 201 11.39 7.80 0.18
C HIS A 201 11.47 7.65 1.70
N ARG A 202 12.61 7.98 2.31
CA ARG A 202 12.87 7.82 3.76
C ARG A 202 11.80 8.41 4.68
N GLU A 203 11.18 9.53 4.30
CA GLU A 203 10.08 10.12 5.11
C GLU A 203 8.76 9.32 5.06
N MET A 204 8.70 8.26 4.24
CA MET A 204 7.63 7.26 4.20
C MET A 204 7.97 6.01 5.02
N ASP A 205 9.14 5.91 5.67
CA ASP A 205 9.56 4.71 6.43
C ASP A 205 8.49 4.26 7.44
N THR A 206 7.95 5.17 8.26
CA THR A 206 6.87 4.85 9.23
C THR A 206 5.59 4.35 8.55
N ILE A 207 5.28 4.83 7.33
CA ILE A 207 4.12 4.35 6.57
C ILE A 207 4.39 2.95 6.02
N ASN A 208 5.61 2.68 5.54
CA ASN A 208 6.03 1.35 5.12
C ASN A 208 5.99 0.34 6.27
N GLU A 209 6.49 0.70 7.45
CA GLU A 209 6.42 -0.15 8.65
C GLU A 209 4.97 -0.52 8.98
N VAL A 210 4.03 0.45 8.93
CA VAL A 210 2.60 0.18 9.16
C VAL A 210 2.00 -0.71 8.06
N ILE A 211 2.36 -0.49 6.79
CA ILE A 211 1.94 -1.34 5.66
C ILE A 211 2.42 -2.78 5.86
N ASP A 212 3.70 -2.96 6.21
CA ASP A 212 4.31 -4.28 6.34
C ASP A 212 3.74 -5.03 7.57
N LEU A 213 3.43 -4.31 8.65
CA LEU A 213 2.65 -4.82 9.78
C LEU A 213 1.24 -5.23 9.36
N MET A 214 0.52 -4.44 8.55
CA MET A 214 -0.83 -4.79 8.08
C MET A 214 -0.84 -5.99 7.13
N LEU A 215 0.15 -6.11 6.25
CA LEU A 215 0.31 -7.26 5.34
C LEU A 215 0.66 -8.56 6.06
N THR A 216 1.36 -8.48 7.19
CA THR A 216 1.76 -9.64 8.00
C THR A 216 0.76 -10.00 9.11
N ALA A 217 0.00 -9.04 9.64
CA ALA A 217 -0.96 -9.26 10.74
C ALA A 217 -2.02 -10.36 10.48
N GLN A 218 -2.27 -10.72 9.22
CA GLN A 218 -3.16 -11.80 8.80
C GLN A 218 -2.44 -12.72 7.81
N HIS A 219 -1.38 -13.41 8.26
CA HIS A 219 -0.52 -14.26 7.43
C HIS A 219 -1.27 -15.22 6.47
N ALA A 220 -2.42 -15.78 6.86
CA ALA A 220 -3.22 -16.70 6.04
C ALA A 220 -4.16 -16.00 5.04
N ALA A 221 -4.43 -14.70 5.18
CA ALA A 221 -5.27 -13.96 4.23
C ALA A 221 -4.39 -13.36 3.13
N PRO A 222 -4.65 -13.64 1.83
CA PRO A 222 -4.01 -12.91 0.74
C PRO A 222 -4.21 -11.40 0.90
N ALA A 223 -3.12 -10.64 0.88
CA ALA A 223 -3.17 -9.19 1.06
C ALA A 223 -2.24 -8.45 0.10
N MET A 224 -2.68 -7.28 -0.35
CA MET A 224 -1.97 -6.46 -1.33
C MET A 224 -2.16 -4.96 -1.10
N VAL A 225 -1.25 -4.15 -1.67
CA VAL A 225 -1.23 -2.68 -1.56
C VAL A 225 -1.30 -2.08 -2.95
N LEU A 226 -2.26 -1.19 -3.15
CA LEU A 226 -2.52 -0.48 -4.40
C LEU A 226 -2.31 1.03 -4.23
N ASP A 227 -1.86 1.70 -5.28
CA ASP A 227 -1.91 3.16 -5.40
C ASP A 227 -3.25 3.68 -5.97
N SER A 228 -3.34 5.00 -6.21
CA SER A 228 -4.49 5.66 -6.84
C SER A 228 -4.80 5.22 -8.28
N GLU A 229 -3.85 4.58 -8.96
CA GLU A 229 -3.98 4.12 -10.34
C GLU A 229 -4.22 2.60 -10.43
N TRP A 230 -4.39 1.92 -9.28
CA TRP A 230 -4.51 0.47 -9.13
C TRP A 230 -3.23 -0.30 -9.44
N ASN A 231 -2.07 0.35 -9.36
CA ASN A 231 -0.78 -0.31 -9.46
C ASN A 231 -0.48 -1.08 -8.18
N LEU A 232 -0.03 -2.32 -8.33
CA LEU A 232 0.27 -3.25 -7.26
C LEU A 232 1.70 -3.01 -6.74
N LEU A 233 1.81 -2.46 -5.53
CA LEU A 233 3.09 -2.03 -4.96
C LEU A 233 3.76 -3.11 -4.10
N LYS A 234 2.99 -3.71 -3.20
CA LYS A 234 3.42 -4.70 -2.19
C LYS A 234 2.34 -5.76 -2.01
N PHE A 235 2.73 -6.95 -1.57
CA PHE A 235 1.81 -8.06 -1.31
C PHE A 235 2.44 -9.07 -0.34
N ASN A 236 1.61 -9.82 0.37
CA ASN A 236 2.09 -10.84 1.31
C ASN A 236 2.27 -12.21 0.61
N PRO A 237 3.00 -13.17 1.23
CA PRO A 237 3.19 -14.50 0.67
C PRO A 237 1.88 -15.25 0.34
N SER A 238 0.80 -14.99 1.08
CA SER A 238 -0.52 -15.57 0.79
C SER A 238 -1.14 -15.06 -0.51
N PHE A 239 -0.79 -13.85 -0.98
CA PHE A 239 -1.15 -13.41 -2.32
C PHE A 239 -0.45 -14.22 -3.42
N VAL A 240 0.84 -14.57 -3.25
CA VAL A 240 1.52 -15.52 -4.16
C VAL A 240 0.85 -16.88 -4.12
N ARG A 241 0.51 -17.36 -2.91
CA ARG A 241 -0.19 -18.64 -2.74
C ARG A 241 -1.53 -18.64 -3.49
N LEU A 242 -2.29 -17.54 -3.44
CA LEU A 242 -3.53 -17.40 -4.20
C LEU A 242 -3.24 -17.56 -5.70
N LEU A 243 -2.33 -16.78 -6.28
CA LEU A 243 -2.00 -16.87 -7.71
C LEU A 243 -1.55 -18.28 -8.12
N GLN A 244 -0.77 -18.98 -7.29
CA GLN A 244 -0.39 -20.38 -7.50
C GLN A 244 -1.56 -21.37 -7.45
N LEU A 245 -2.58 -21.13 -6.62
CA LEU A 245 -3.81 -21.95 -6.58
C LEU A 245 -4.71 -21.65 -7.79
N LEU A 246 -4.73 -20.40 -8.25
CA LEU A 246 -5.45 -19.95 -9.44
C LEU A 246 -4.75 -20.32 -10.76
N GLU A 247 -3.53 -20.88 -10.71
CA GLU A 247 -2.69 -21.16 -11.89
C GLU A 247 -2.50 -19.91 -12.77
N PHE A 248 -2.26 -18.77 -12.10
CA PHE A 248 -1.98 -17.48 -12.70
C PHE A 248 -0.49 -17.14 -12.53
N ASP A 249 0.16 -16.70 -13.60
CA ASP A 249 1.58 -16.38 -13.59
C ASP A 249 1.85 -15.04 -12.90
N LEU A 250 2.68 -15.06 -11.85
CA LEU A 250 3.16 -13.86 -11.18
C LEU A 250 3.95 -12.94 -12.12
N ALA A 251 4.63 -13.50 -13.13
CA ALA A 251 5.39 -12.72 -14.10
C ALA A 251 4.49 -11.82 -14.99
N ALA A 252 3.24 -12.22 -15.24
CA ALA A 252 2.27 -11.37 -15.93
C ALA A 252 1.91 -10.12 -15.10
N LEU A 253 1.76 -10.29 -13.78
CA LEU A 253 1.61 -9.17 -12.84
C LEU A 253 2.91 -8.36 -12.67
N GLN A 254 4.09 -8.95 -12.88
CA GLN A 254 5.35 -8.19 -12.86
C GLN A 254 5.53 -7.33 -14.12
N ALA A 255 5.15 -7.84 -15.29
CA ALA A 255 5.26 -7.13 -16.56
C ALA A 255 4.30 -5.94 -16.65
N THR A 256 3.07 -6.10 -16.16
CA THR A 256 2.11 -5.00 -15.97
C THR A 256 1.56 -5.04 -14.54
N PRO A 257 2.20 -4.34 -13.60
CA PRO A 257 1.85 -4.35 -12.17
C PRO A 257 0.62 -3.48 -11.89
N ASN A 258 -0.46 -3.70 -12.64
CA ASN A 258 -1.73 -3.04 -12.46
C ASN A 258 -2.86 -4.07 -12.36
N VAL A 259 -3.60 -4.02 -11.26
CA VAL A 259 -4.62 -5.04 -10.96
C VAL A 259 -5.79 -4.96 -11.91
N LEU A 260 -6.18 -3.78 -12.39
CA LEU A 260 -7.27 -3.66 -13.37
C LEU A 260 -6.88 -4.29 -14.70
N LEU A 261 -5.65 -4.07 -15.18
CA LEU A 261 -5.15 -4.70 -16.41
C LEU A 261 -5.01 -6.22 -16.24
N ALA A 262 -4.41 -6.69 -15.14
CA ALA A 262 -4.28 -8.13 -14.86
C ALA A 262 -5.63 -8.85 -14.69
N LEU A 263 -6.64 -8.14 -14.17
CA LEU A 263 -8.02 -8.64 -14.05
C LEU A 263 -8.72 -8.68 -15.42
N THR A 264 -8.54 -7.66 -16.26
CA THR A 264 -9.34 -7.46 -17.48
C THR A 264 -8.69 -7.95 -18.79
N ALA A 265 -7.40 -8.33 -18.77
CA ALA A 265 -6.72 -8.91 -19.92
C ALA A 265 -7.37 -10.23 -20.41
N PRO A 266 -7.24 -10.59 -21.69
CA PRO A 266 -7.60 -11.93 -22.19
C PRO A 266 -6.83 -13.03 -21.44
N GLY A 267 -7.54 -13.97 -20.81
CA GLY A 267 -6.94 -14.97 -19.91
C GLY A 267 -6.50 -14.44 -18.54
N GLY A 268 -6.80 -13.18 -18.23
CA GLY A 268 -6.53 -12.49 -16.97
C GLY A 268 -7.26 -13.09 -15.76
N LEU A 269 -7.10 -12.50 -14.58
CA LEU A 269 -7.68 -13.00 -13.33
C LEU A 269 -9.21 -13.14 -13.39
N ALA A 270 -9.93 -12.32 -14.17
CA ALA A 270 -11.38 -12.45 -14.31
C ALA A 270 -11.81 -13.76 -14.98
N SER A 271 -10.95 -14.39 -15.79
CA SER A 271 -11.19 -15.72 -16.36
C SER A 271 -11.17 -16.84 -15.31
N ARG A 272 -10.65 -16.57 -14.11
CA ARG A 272 -10.61 -17.49 -12.96
C ARG A 272 -11.74 -17.25 -11.97
N LEU A 273 -12.70 -16.36 -12.25
CA LEU A 273 -13.85 -16.09 -11.39
C LEU A 273 -15.06 -16.95 -11.76
N GLU A 274 -15.79 -17.42 -10.75
CA GLU A 274 -17.11 -18.07 -10.87
C GLU A 274 -18.27 -17.04 -10.77
N ASN A 275 -17.98 -15.78 -10.44
CA ASN A 275 -18.91 -14.64 -10.52
C ASN A 275 -18.27 -13.38 -11.15
N PRO A 276 -17.69 -13.47 -12.36
CA PRO A 276 -16.95 -12.36 -12.97
C PRO A 276 -17.79 -11.10 -13.16
N ALA A 277 -19.08 -11.24 -13.50
CA ALA A 277 -19.97 -10.11 -13.69
C ALA A 277 -20.23 -9.31 -12.41
N GLU A 278 -20.32 -9.97 -11.25
CA GLU A 278 -20.53 -9.31 -9.96
C GLU A 278 -19.26 -8.58 -9.51
N VAL A 279 -18.11 -9.26 -9.62
CA VAL A 279 -16.81 -8.75 -9.17
C VAL A 279 -16.29 -7.63 -10.07
N LEU A 280 -16.29 -7.81 -11.40
CA LEU A 280 -15.96 -6.72 -12.34
C LEU A 280 -16.96 -5.56 -12.19
N GLY A 281 -18.23 -5.88 -11.95
CA GLY A 281 -19.28 -4.90 -11.74
C GLY A 281 -19.08 -4.02 -10.51
N ASP A 282 -18.40 -4.48 -9.47
CA ASP A 282 -18.02 -3.65 -8.31
C ASP A 282 -16.67 -2.94 -8.56
N VAL A 283 -15.63 -3.70 -8.92
CA VAL A 283 -14.26 -3.21 -9.15
C VAL A 283 -14.23 -2.07 -10.16
N LEU A 284 -14.86 -2.24 -11.33
CA LEU A 284 -14.85 -1.21 -12.37
C LEU A 284 -15.69 0.02 -11.99
N LYS A 285 -16.80 -0.15 -11.25
CA LYS A 285 -17.59 0.98 -10.74
C LYS A 285 -16.81 1.78 -9.69
N ARG A 286 -16.00 1.10 -8.87
CA ARG A 286 -15.10 1.77 -7.92
C ARG A 286 -13.98 2.52 -8.64
N ALA A 287 -13.29 1.87 -9.57
CA ALA A 287 -12.24 2.50 -10.36
C ALA A 287 -12.77 3.72 -11.15
N GLN A 288 -13.98 3.64 -11.72
CA GLN A 288 -14.66 4.78 -12.36
C GLN A 288 -14.90 5.97 -11.41
N ARG A 289 -15.23 5.72 -10.13
CA ARG A 289 -15.40 6.77 -9.12
C ARG A 289 -14.07 7.40 -8.72
N GLU A 290 -13.05 6.58 -8.50
CA GLU A 290 -11.70 7.05 -8.14
C GLU A 290 -11.07 7.84 -9.31
N ALA A 291 -11.29 7.40 -10.54
CA ALA A 291 -10.84 8.09 -11.76
C ALA A 291 -11.37 9.53 -11.88
N LEU A 292 -12.48 9.90 -11.23
CA LEU A 292 -12.96 11.29 -11.20
C LEU A 292 -11.92 12.27 -10.61
N HIS A 293 -10.96 11.77 -9.82
CA HIS A 293 -9.90 12.54 -9.16
C HIS A 293 -8.48 12.10 -9.57
N VAL A 294 -8.37 11.12 -10.49
CA VAL A 294 -7.10 10.52 -10.94
C VAL A 294 -7.08 10.46 -12.49
N PRO A 295 -6.55 11.49 -13.17
CA PRO A 295 -6.57 11.57 -14.64
C PRO A 295 -5.89 10.41 -15.36
N ALA A 296 -4.80 9.87 -14.82
CA ALA A 296 -4.09 8.72 -15.40
C ALA A 296 -4.99 7.47 -15.40
N LEU A 297 -5.73 7.22 -14.32
CA LEU A 297 -6.73 6.15 -14.24
C LEU A 297 -7.86 6.35 -15.26
N GLN A 298 -8.29 7.58 -15.55
CA GLN A 298 -9.26 7.82 -16.65
C GLN A 298 -8.72 7.42 -18.02
N VAL A 299 -7.42 7.60 -18.27
CA VAL A 299 -6.78 7.18 -19.52
C VAL A 299 -6.69 5.65 -19.57
N MET A 300 -6.32 5.01 -18.46
CA MET A 300 -6.24 3.55 -18.33
C MET A 300 -7.60 2.87 -18.51
N LEU A 301 -8.68 3.38 -17.89
CA LEU A 301 -10.02 2.79 -18.00
C LEU A 301 -10.57 2.79 -19.45
N LYS A 302 -10.08 3.68 -20.33
CA LYS A 302 -10.43 3.67 -21.77
C LYS A 302 -9.81 2.49 -22.54
N GLN A 303 -8.78 1.84 -21.98
CA GLN A 303 -8.16 0.65 -22.56
C GLN A 303 -8.96 -0.63 -22.26
N ILE A 304 -9.84 -0.59 -21.26
CA ILE A 304 -10.69 -1.71 -20.86
C ILE A 304 -11.90 -1.79 -21.82
N PRO A 305 -12.24 -2.98 -22.37
CA PRO A 305 -13.39 -3.13 -23.27
C PRO A 305 -14.70 -2.66 -22.62
N GLN A 306 -15.45 -1.81 -23.33
CA GLN A 306 -16.67 -1.18 -22.78
C GLN A 306 -17.73 -2.21 -22.34
N SER A 307 -17.81 -3.36 -23.02
CA SER A 307 -18.69 -4.48 -22.66
C SER A 307 -18.47 -5.05 -21.26
N MET A 308 -17.34 -4.79 -20.61
CA MET A 308 -17.06 -5.23 -19.24
C MET A 308 -17.66 -4.28 -18.19
N PHE A 309 -17.96 -3.03 -18.57
CA PHE A 309 -18.67 -2.07 -17.72
C PHE A 309 -20.20 -2.28 -17.77
N ASP A 310 -20.73 -2.96 -18.80
CA ASP A 310 -22.13 -3.37 -18.94
C ASP A 310 -22.54 -4.51 -17.97
N THR A 311 -21.70 -4.80 -17.00
CA THR A 311 -21.92 -5.82 -15.96
C THR A 311 -23.09 -5.43 -15.04
N LYS A 312 -24.17 -6.22 -15.15
CA LYS A 312 -25.37 -6.09 -14.32
C LYS A 312 -24.98 -6.11 -12.84
N GLN A 313 -25.61 -5.24 -12.04
CA GLN A 313 -25.41 -5.23 -10.59
C GLN A 313 -25.75 -6.61 -10.00
N PRO A 314 -25.04 -7.06 -8.95
CA PRO A 314 -25.37 -8.31 -8.26
C PRO A 314 -26.83 -8.27 -7.81
N GLN A 315 -27.64 -9.20 -8.30
CA GLN A 315 -29.09 -9.20 -8.03
C GLN A 315 -29.45 -9.83 -6.69
N ASN A 316 -28.51 -10.52 -6.04
CA ASN A 316 -28.70 -11.13 -4.72
C ASN A 316 -28.22 -10.18 -3.60
N PHE A 317 -29.13 -9.35 -3.10
CA PHE A 317 -28.95 -8.58 -1.86
C PHE A 317 -29.02 -9.44 -0.57
N ASN A 318 -29.12 -10.77 -0.70
CA ASN A 318 -29.25 -11.71 0.42
C ASN A 318 -27.97 -11.83 1.26
N ASN A 319 -26.82 -11.42 0.73
CA ASN A 319 -25.56 -11.34 1.48
C ASN A 319 -25.20 -9.86 1.74
N PRO A 320 -24.75 -9.51 2.96
CA PRO A 320 -24.36 -8.13 3.28
C PRO A 320 -23.05 -7.68 2.63
N THR A 321 -22.30 -8.61 2.02
CA THR A 321 -20.99 -8.39 1.40
C THR A 321 -20.89 -9.17 0.08
N LEU A 322 -20.21 -8.58 -0.91
CA LEU A 322 -19.83 -9.29 -2.12
C LEU A 322 -18.79 -10.37 -1.75
N VAL A 323 -19.04 -11.60 -2.20
CA VAL A 323 -18.10 -12.72 -2.06
C VAL A 323 -17.43 -12.94 -3.40
N THR A 324 -16.12 -12.75 -3.47
CA THR A 324 -15.31 -13.05 -4.65
C THR A 324 -15.06 -14.55 -4.70
N ARG A 325 -15.51 -15.21 -5.77
CA ARG A 325 -15.43 -16.67 -5.92
C ARG A 325 -14.48 -17.02 -7.05
N PHE A 326 -13.38 -17.67 -6.73
CA PHE A 326 -12.40 -18.11 -7.71
C PHE A 326 -12.46 -19.62 -7.96
N LYS A 327 -12.30 -20.00 -9.21
CA LYS A 327 -11.96 -21.36 -9.62
C LYS A 327 -10.46 -21.59 -9.41
N SER A 328 -10.11 -22.62 -8.66
CA SER A 328 -8.72 -23.01 -8.38
C SER A 328 -8.50 -24.50 -8.58
N LYS A 329 -7.23 -24.92 -8.58
CA LYS A 329 -6.86 -26.36 -8.65
C LYS A 329 -7.26 -27.18 -7.42
N VAL A 330 -7.72 -26.54 -6.34
CA VAL A 330 -8.25 -27.20 -5.12
C VAL A 330 -9.77 -27.05 -4.96
N GLY A 331 -10.46 -26.57 -6.00
CA GLY A 331 -11.90 -26.29 -5.99
C GLY A 331 -12.23 -24.80 -5.98
N GLU A 332 -13.46 -24.47 -5.60
CA GLU A 332 -13.90 -23.08 -5.43
C GLU A 332 -13.27 -22.47 -4.17
N LEU A 333 -12.65 -21.29 -4.31
CA LEU A 333 -12.16 -20.47 -3.19
C LEU A 333 -13.04 -19.23 -3.06
N ARG A 334 -13.44 -18.88 -1.84
CA ARG A 334 -14.36 -17.78 -1.55
C ARG A 334 -13.74 -16.77 -0.61
N PHE A 335 -13.77 -15.49 -0.99
CA PHE A 335 -13.19 -14.41 -0.19
C PHE A 335 -14.16 -13.24 0.00
N VAL A 336 -14.02 -12.54 1.13
CA VAL A 336 -14.58 -11.20 1.34
C VAL A 336 -13.43 -10.20 1.37
N SER A 337 -13.47 -9.23 0.45
CA SER A 337 -12.49 -8.14 0.40
C SER A 337 -12.73 -7.13 1.53
N THR A 338 -11.66 -6.71 2.20
CA THR A 338 -11.66 -5.57 3.12
C THR A 338 -10.61 -4.56 2.67
N PHE A 339 -10.98 -3.28 2.61
CA PHE A 339 -10.08 -2.20 2.18
C PHE A 339 -9.74 -1.26 3.35
N THR A 340 -8.45 -1.07 3.58
CA THR A 340 -7.91 -0.17 4.60
C THR A 340 -7.23 1.03 3.94
N SER A 341 -7.34 2.21 4.56
CA SER A 341 -6.66 3.44 4.14
C SER A 341 -6.31 4.32 5.34
N PHE A 342 -5.30 5.18 5.19
CA PHE A 342 -4.90 6.12 6.24
C PHE A 342 -5.96 7.22 6.43
N GLY A 343 -6.40 7.44 7.67
CA GLY A 343 -7.52 8.34 7.97
C GLY A 343 -7.17 9.83 8.03
N ALA A 344 -5.90 10.18 8.25
CA ALA A 344 -5.41 11.56 8.30
C ALA A 344 -4.04 11.68 7.60
N PRO A 345 -3.97 11.45 6.28
CA PRO A 345 -2.71 11.52 5.53
C PRO A 345 -2.23 12.97 5.40
N LEU A 346 -0.92 13.19 5.57
CA LEU A 346 -0.25 14.48 5.37
C LEU A 346 0.57 14.53 4.05
N ASP A 347 0.52 13.44 3.28
CA ASP A 347 1.19 13.28 1.98
C ASP A 347 0.19 12.66 0.98
N ILE A 348 0.26 13.08 -0.29
CA ILE A 348 -0.61 12.61 -1.37
C ILE A 348 -0.45 11.11 -1.59
N THR A 349 0.77 10.58 -1.51
CA THR A 349 1.03 9.14 -1.65
C THR A 349 0.38 8.40 -0.48
N ALA A 350 0.53 8.87 0.76
CA ALA A 350 -0.15 8.27 1.91
C ALA A 350 -1.68 8.29 1.78
N ALA A 351 -2.24 9.31 1.12
CA ALA A 351 -3.68 9.46 0.90
C ALA A 351 -4.23 8.55 -0.22
N SER A 352 -3.41 8.19 -1.21
CA SER A 352 -3.84 7.35 -2.33
C SER A 352 -3.83 5.85 -1.99
N LEU A 353 -2.93 5.41 -1.10
CA LEU A 353 -2.72 4.01 -0.79
C LEU A 353 -3.98 3.29 -0.27
N ARG A 354 -4.21 2.09 -0.80
CA ARG A 354 -5.26 1.16 -0.40
C ARG A 354 -4.64 -0.20 -0.11
N ILE A 355 -4.93 -0.74 1.07
CA ILE A 355 -4.52 -2.11 1.42
C ILE A 355 -5.77 -2.98 1.33
N GLU A 356 -5.74 -3.99 0.48
CA GLU A 356 -6.82 -4.99 0.35
C GLU A 356 -6.40 -6.30 1.02
N HIS A 357 -7.27 -6.82 1.89
CA HIS A 357 -7.20 -8.17 2.43
C HIS A 357 -8.37 -9.00 1.92
N LEU A 358 -8.06 -10.18 1.36
CA LEU A 358 -9.03 -11.18 0.94
C LEU A 358 -9.21 -12.20 2.07
N PHE A 359 -10.22 -12.01 2.91
CA PHE A 359 -10.50 -12.91 4.02
C PHE A 359 -11.23 -14.17 3.54
N PRO A 360 -10.75 -15.39 3.84
CA PRO A 360 -11.45 -16.63 3.52
C PRO A 360 -12.87 -16.67 4.10
N ALA A 361 -13.87 -16.78 3.21
CA ALA A 361 -15.28 -16.74 3.56
C ALA A 361 -15.85 -18.08 4.02
N ASP A 362 -15.14 -19.19 3.78
CA ASP A 362 -15.51 -20.53 4.24
C ASP A 362 -14.32 -21.37 4.69
N GLU A 363 -14.63 -22.53 5.27
CA GLU A 363 -13.65 -23.44 5.88
C GLU A 363 -12.76 -24.16 4.86
N VAL A 364 -13.27 -24.38 3.63
CA VAL A 364 -12.50 -24.95 2.53
C VAL A 364 -11.42 -23.97 2.10
N THR A 365 -11.81 -22.69 1.95
CA THR A 365 -10.88 -21.62 1.62
C THR A 365 -9.87 -21.40 2.74
N ARG A 366 -10.28 -21.39 4.02
CA ARG A 366 -9.32 -21.29 5.15
C ARG A 366 -8.24 -22.36 5.09
N LYS A 367 -8.62 -23.63 4.86
CA LYS A 367 -7.68 -24.76 4.79
C LYS A 367 -6.72 -24.71 3.60
N ALA A 368 -7.03 -23.95 2.54
CA ALA A 368 -6.13 -23.78 1.40
C ALA A 368 -4.94 -22.83 1.69
N PHE A 369 -5.02 -22.06 2.78
CA PHE A 369 -4.03 -21.05 3.24
C PHE A 369 -3.59 -21.25 4.70
N ALA A 370 -3.91 -22.40 5.31
CA ALA A 370 -3.52 -22.77 6.67
C ALA A 370 -2.15 -23.48 6.72
#